data_AF-A0A955JYU5-F1
#
_entry.id   AF-A0A955JYU5-F1
#
_cell.length_a   1.000
_cell.length_b   1.000
_cell.length_c   1.000
_cell.angle_alpha   90.00
_cell.angle_beta   90.00
_cell.angle_gamma   90.00
#
_symmetry.space_group_name_H-M   'P 1'
#
loop_
_entity.id
_entity.type
_entity.pdbx_description
1 polymer ?
#
loop_
_entity_poly.entity_id
_entity_poly.type
_entity_poly.pdbx_seq_one_letter_code
_entity_poly.pdbx_strand_id
1 'polypeptide(L)' 'NNENPDGFKPDENPEYNESAKIEYTQGAITMQTVPENHVFVMGDNRNNSLDSRSFGPVNVDEIVGSLGLRLFPLNTARRF' A
#
# COMPACT_ATOMS: atom_id res chain seq x y z
N ASN A 1 -0.29 8.57 19.19
CA ASN A 1 -0.55 9.18 17.87
C ASN A 1 -1.34 10.45 18.13
N ASN A 2 -0.67 11.59 18.27
CA ASN A 2 -1.33 12.87 18.59
C ASN A 2 -1.84 13.59 17.34
N GLU A 3 -1.32 13.24 16.17
CA GLU A 3 -1.63 13.93 14.92
C GLU A 3 -2.87 13.35 14.23
N ASN A 4 -3.10 12.05 14.35
CA ASN A 4 -4.28 11.38 13.77
C ASN A 4 -4.93 10.44 14.80
N PRO A 5 -5.59 10.97 15.84
CA PRO A 5 -6.14 10.18 16.94
C PRO A 5 -7.21 9.18 16.47
N ASP A 6 -7.93 9.52 15.41
CA ASP A 6 -8.97 8.67 14.79
C ASP A 6 -8.44 7.81 13.63
N GLY A 7 -7.12 7.80 13.42
CA GLY A 7 -6.45 7.10 12.32
C GLY A 7 -6.08 8.03 11.17
N PHE A 8 -4.91 7.79 10.56
CA PHE A 8 -4.50 8.49 9.36
C PHE A 8 -5.35 8.00 8.18
N LYS A 9 -5.94 8.92 7.44
CA LYS A 9 -6.73 8.64 6.23
C LYS A 9 -5.91 9.00 5.00
N PRO A 10 -5.22 8.02 4.37
CA PRO A 10 -4.33 8.29 3.26
C PRO A 10 -5.07 8.86 2.05
N ASP A 11 -6.31 8.42 1.84
CA ASP A 11 -7.17 8.81 0.71
C ASP A 11 -7.55 10.31 0.72
N GLU A 12 -7.48 10.97 1.89
CA GLU A 12 -7.78 12.38 2.06
C GLU A 12 -6.53 13.27 1.92
N ASN A 13 -5.32 12.68 1.84
CA ASN A 13 -4.07 13.44 1.78
C ASN A 13 -3.68 13.79 0.32
N PRO A 14 -3.52 15.09 -0.01
CA PRO A 14 -3.07 15.58 -1.32
C PRO A 14 -1.83 14.91 -1.92
N GLU A 15 -0.85 14.63 -1.07
CA GLU A 15 0.41 13.99 -1.43
C GLU A 15 0.20 12.59 -2.05
N TYR A 16 -0.86 11.90 -1.61
CA TYR A 16 -1.25 10.57 -2.11
C TYR A 16 -2.45 10.62 -3.07
N ASN A 17 -3.18 11.75 -3.16
CA ASN A 17 -4.38 11.87 -3.99
C ASN A 17 -4.13 12.45 -5.39
N GLU A 18 -3.06 13.22 -5.61
CA GLU A 18 -2.72 13.70 -6.96
C GLU A 18 -2.21 12.58 -7.86
N SER A 19 -1.57 11.55 -7.28
CA SER A 19 -1.20 10.30 -7.95
C SER A 19 -2.39 9.32 -8.10
N ALA A 20 -3.54 9.59 -7.46
CA ALA A 20 -4.72 8.72 -7.45
C ALA A 20 -5.72 8.95 -8.61
N LYS A 21 -5.41 9.80 -9.59
CA LYS A 21 -6.18 9.87 -10.85
C LYS A 21 -5.81 8.73 -11.82
N ILE A 22 -5.84 7.49 -11.34
CA ILE A 22 -5.76 6.31 -12.19
C ILE A 22 -7.11 5.61 -12.08
N GLU A 23 -7.93 5.78 -13.13
CA GLU A 23 -9.20 5.07 -13.29
C GLU A 23 -8.92 3.56 -13.39
N TYR A 24 -9.01 2.87 -12.25
CA TYR A 24 -8.93 1.42 -12.10
C TYR A 24 -7.64 0.77 -12.63
N THR A 25 -7.05 -0.12 -11.82
CA THR A 25 -6.06 -1.05 -12.34
C THR A 25 -6.77 -2.05 -13.25
N GLN A 26 -6.80 -1.81 -14.57
CA GLN A 26 -7.12 -2.87 -15.52
C GLN A 26 -6.18 -4.03 -15.20
N GLY A 27 -6.73 -5.19 -14.79
CA GLY A 27 -5.96 -6.34 -14.30
C GLY A 27 -4.96 -6.95 -15.29
N ALA A 28 -4.68 -6.30 -16.40
CA ALA A 28 -3.64 -6.63 -17.35
C ALA A 28 -2.30 -6.03 -16.90
N ILE A 29 -1.57 -6.77 -16.08
CA ILE A 29 -0.12 -6.58 -15.96
C ILE A 29 0.54 -7.13 -17.22
N THR A 30 1.30 -6.28 -17.92
CA THR A 30 2.30 -6.78 -18.88
C THR A 30 3.29 -7.60 -18.06
N MET A 31 3.65 -8.82 -18.48
CA MET A 31 4.59 -9.66 -17.74
C MET A 31 5.86 -8.87 -17.41
N GLN A 32 6.01 -8.48 -16.14
CA GLN A 32 7.12 -7.67 -15.67
C GLN A 32 7.98 -8.53 -14.76
N THR A 33 9.22 -8.77 -15.17
CA THR A 33 10.23 -9.36 -14.30
C THR A 33 10.64 -8.31 -13.27
N VAL A 34 10.52 -8.65 -11.99
CA VAL A 34 10.95 -7.78 -10.89
C VAL A 34 12.48 -7.73 -10.90
N PRO A 35 13.10 -6.54 -10.97
CA PRO A 35 14.55 -6.40 -10.93
C PRO A 35 15.11 -6.80 -9.55
N GLU A 36 16.42 -7.06 -9.49
CA GLU A 36 17.08 -7.33 -8.20
C GLU A 36 16.86 -6.16 -7.22
N ASN A 37 16.78 -6.48 -5.93
CA ASN A 37 16.54 -5.52 -4.84
C ASN A 37 15.22 -4.73 -4.98
N HIS A 38 14.22 -5.29 -5.65
CA HIS A 38 12.87 -4.71 -5.69
C HIS A 38 11.83 -5.74 -5.28
N VAL A 39 10.68 -5.23 -4.85
CA VAL A 39 9.49 -6.01 -4.55
C VAL A 39 8.31 -5.48 -5.36
N PHE A 40 7.47 -6.39 -5.86
CA PHE A 40 6.21 -6.02 -6.48
C PHE A 40 5.11 -6.11 -5.42
N VAL A 41 4.52 -4.97 -5.05
CA VAL A 41 3.49 -4.91 -3.99
C VAL A 41 2.10 -4.81 -4.60
N MET A 42 1.13 -5.48 -3.97
CA MET A 42 -0.29 -5.38 -4.32
C MET A 42 -1.10 -5.24 -3.04
N GLY A 43 -1.99 -4.25 -3.00
CA GLY A 43 -2.92 -4.11 -1.88
C GLY A 43 -4.03 -5.17 -1.92
N ASP A 44 -4.56 -5.54 -0.77
CA ASP A 44 -5.66 -6.50 -0.68
C ASP A 44 -6.97 -5.96 -1.27
N ASN A 45 -7.19 -4.65 -1.21
CA ASN A 45 -8.32 -3.99 -1.86
C ASN A 45 -8.01 -3.72 -3.35
N ARG A 46 -7.96 -4.81 -4.14
CA ARG A 46 -7.39 -4.82 -5.50
C ARG A 46 -7.95 -3.78 -6.47
N ASN A 47 -9.22 -3.41 -6.34
CA ASN A 47 -9.88 -2.44 -7.22
C ASN A 47 -9.64 -0.99 -6.80
N ASN A 48 -9.18 -0.77 -5.57
CA ASN A 48 -9.00 0.55 -4.97
C ASN A 48 -7.67 0.60 -4.21
N SER A 49 -6.60 0.23 -4.92
CA SER A 49 -5.24 0.20 -4.40
C SER A 49 -4.31 0.75 -5.48
N LEU A 50 -3.72 1.90 -5.21
CA LEU A 50 -2.59 2.41 -5.99
C LEU A 50 -1.35 1.60 -5.55
N ASP A 51 -0.94 0.64 -6.38
CA ASP A 51 0.17 -0.27 -6.07
C ASP A 51 1.07 -0.53 -7.29
N SER A 52 1.96 -1.52 -7.21
CA SER A 52 2.97 -1.76 -8.24
C SER A 52 2.39 -2.05 -9.63
N ARG A 53 1.11 -2.41 -9.74
CA ARG A 53 0.42 -2.53 -11.03
C ARG A 53 0.29 -1.18 -11.75
N SER A 54 0.34 -0.07 -11.02
CA SER A 54 0.23 1.30 -11.53
C SER A 54 1.57 2.03 -11.56
N PHE A 55 2.38 1.93 -10.49
CA PHE A 55 3.66 2.67 -10.39
C PHE A 55 4.92 1.80 -10.55
N GLY A 56 4.80 0.48 -10.65
CA GLY A 56 5.93 -0.45 -10.79
C GLY A 56 6.50 -0.99 -9.46
N PRO A 57 7.55 -1.81 -9.52
CA PRO A 57 8.21 -2.38 -8.33
C PRO A 57 8.85 -1.32 -7.41
N VAL A 58 8.89 -1.58 -6.10
CA VAL A 58 9.45 -0.70 -5.05
C VAL A 58 10.82 -1.21 -4.64
N ASN A 59 11.78 -0.31 -4.38
CA ASN A 59 13.10 -0.72 -3.91
C ASN A 59 13.01 -1.22 -2.45
N VAL A 60 13.70 -2.33 -2.13
CA VAL A 60 13.70 -2.87 -0.76
C VAL A 60 14.24 -1.90 0.30
N ASP A 61 15.09 -0.95 -0.08
CA ASP A 61 15.62 0.06 0.83
C ASP A 61 14.55 1.08 1.31
N GLU A 62 13.43 1.18 0.58
CA GLU A 62 12.29 2.03 0.96
C GLU A 62 11.36 1.34 1.98
N ILE A 63 11.60 0.06 2.29
CA ILE A 63 10.80 -0.72 3.23
C ILE A 63 11.22 -0.38 4.67
N VAL A 64 10.34 0.30 5.40
CA VAL A 64 10.56 0.63 6.82
C VAL A 64 10.42 -0.61 7.74
N GLY A 65 9.54 -1.55 7.40
CA GLY A 65 9.33 -2.76 8.21
C GLY A 65 8.13 -3.60 7.76
N SER A 66 7.83 -4.67 8.49
CA SER A 66 6.72 -5.59 8.23
C SER A 66 5.66 -5.58 9.33
N LEU A 67 4.39 -5.72 8.95
CA LEU A 67 3.27 -5.80 9.89
C LEU A 67 3.15 -7.22 10.47
N GLY A 68 3.56 -7.41 11.72
CA GLY A 68 3.39 -8.69 12.43
C GLY A 68 2.22 -8.74 13.42
N LEU A 69 1.69 -7.59 13.85
CA LEU A 69 0.69 -7.53 14.91
C LEU A 69 -0.18 -6.28 14.79
N ARG A 70 -1.50 -6.45 14.86
CA ARG A 70 -2.47 -5.37 15.09
C ARG A 70 -2.92 -5.43 16.54
N LEU A 71 -2.61 -4.40 17.31
CA LEU A 71 -2.95 -4.31 18.74
C LEU A 71 -4.34 -3.70 18.99
N PHE A 72 -4.79 -2.77 18.16
CA PHE A 72 -6.05 -2.05 18.35
C PHE A 72 -7.04 -2.30 17.19
N PRO A 73 -8.37 -2.38 17.47
CA PRO A 73 -9.00 -2.37 18.78
C PRO A 73 -8.71 -3.67 19.56
N LEU A 74 -8.56 -3.55 20.89
CA LEU A 74 -8.02 -4.62 21.76
C LEU A 74 -8.81 -5.93 21.66
N ASN A 75 -10.13 -5.85 21.44
CA ASN A 75 -11.00 -7.01 21.24
C ASN A 75 -10.81 -7.72 19.89
N THR A 76 -10.06 -7.13 18.97
CA THR A 76 -9.73 -7.70 17.65
C THR A 76 -8.22 -7.76 17.41
N ALA A 77 -7.43 -7.69 18.49
CA ALA A 77 -5.99 -7.82 18.42
C ALA A 77 -5.62 -9.13 17.73
N ARG A 78 -4.73 -9.05 16.73
CA ARG A 78 -4.39 -10.18 15.85
C ARG A 78 -2.94 -10.15 15.44
N ARG A 79 -2.27 -11.30 15.58
CA ARG A 79 -0.95 -11.56 14.98
C ARG A 79 -1.13 -12.05 13.53
N PHE A 80 -0.27 -11.58 12.64
CA PHE A 80 -0.23 -11.98 11.24
C PHE A 80 0.94 -12.95 10.98
#